data_AF-A0A6M3LP58-F1
#
_entry.id   AF-A0A6M3LP58-F1
#
_cell.length_a   1.000
_cell.length_b   1.000
_cell.length_c   1.000
_cell.angle_alpha   90.00
_cell.angle_beta   90.00
_cell.angle_gamma   90.00
#
_symmetry.space_group_name_H-M   'P 1'
#
loop_
_entity.id
_entity.type
_entity.pdbx_description
1 polymer ?
#
loop_
_entity_poly.entity_id
_entity_poly.type
_entity_poly.pdbx_seq_one_letter_code
_entity_poly.pdbx_strand_id
1 'polypeptide(L)'
;MNKFEKTNKETLDKIEQGKRVPLLKIIRLKCLECTCWQPAEVRQCTIPDCILYRFRFGKNPVPRKLSEKHLKALQNGKHKTP
;
A
#
# COMPACT_ATOMS: atom_id res chain seq x y z
N MET A 1 17.60 3.19 -10.01
CA MET A 1 16.32 3.27 -9.30
C MET A 1 16.50 2.84 -7.87
N ASN A 2 15.97 3.59 -6.92
CA ASN A 2 15.93 3.17 -5.52
C ASN A 2 14.91 2.04 -5.32
N LYS A 3 14.93 1.40 -4.15
CA LYS A 3 14.03 0.28 -3.81
C LYS A 3 12.55 0.64 -4.00
N PHE A 4 12.16 1.86 -3.64
CA PHE A 4 10.77 2.31 -3.70
C PHE A 4 10.30 2.53 -5.15
N GLU A 5 11.12 3.17 -5.98
CA GLU A 5 10.89 3.34 -7.42
C GLU A 5 10.74 1.98 -8.11
N LYS A 6 11.61 1.02 -7.78
CA LYS A 6 11.54 -0.34 -8.32
C LYS A 6 10.20 -1.00 -7.97
N THR A 7 9.78 -0.93 -6.70
CA THR A 7 8.51 -1.51 -6.26
C THR A 7 7.29 -0.85 -6.93
N ASN A 8 7.34 0.47 -7.15
CA ASN A 8 6.27 1.18 -7.85
C ASN A 8 6.18 0.72 -9.31
N LYS A 9 7.32 0.66 -10.01
CA LYS A 9 7.41 0.17 -11.39
C LYS A 9 6.87 -1.24 -11.53
N GLU A 10 7.33 -2.18 -10.69
CA GLU A 10 6.82 -3.56 -10.67
C GLU A 10 5.31 -3.65 -10.46
N THR A 11 4.73 -2.68 -9.74
CA THR A 11 3.28 -2.64 -9.52
C THR A 11 2.55 -2.10 -10.75
N LEU A 12 3.09 -1.09 -11.43
CA LEU A 12 2.56 -0.57 -12.70
C LEU A 12 2.60 -1.64 -13.80
N ASP A 13 3.74 -2.33 -13.96
CA ASP A 13 3.90 -3.40 -14.94
C ASP A 13 2.84 -4.51 -14.73
N LYS A 14 2.50 -4.82 -13.48
CA LYS A 14 1.43 -5.79 -13.15
C LYS A 14 0.05 -5.30 -13.57
N ILE A 15 -0.23 -4.01 -13.42
CA ILE A 15 -1.50 -3.40 -13.84
C ILE A 15 -1.63 -3.47 -15.37
N GLU A 16 -0.58 -3.08 -16.10
CA GLU A 16 -0.54 -3.13 -17.57
C GLU A 16 -0.73 -4.56 -18.09
N GLN A 17 -0.17 -5.55 -17.41
CA GLN A 17 -0.34 -6.97 -17.73
C GLN A 17 -1.69 -7.55 -17.29
N GLY A 18 -2.62 -6.74 -16.76
CA GLY A 18 -3.94 -7.20 -16.28
C GLY A 18 -3.88 -8.12 -15.07
N LYS A 19 -2.77 -8.13 -14.31
CA LYS A 19 -2.59 -9.00 -13.14
C LYS A 19 -3.28 -8.41 -11.92
N ARG A 20 -3.69 -9.30 -11.01
CA ARG A 20 -4.27 -8.89 -9.72
C ARG A 20 -3.25 -8.12 -8.89
N VAL A 21 -3.60 -6.90 -8.51
CA VAL A 21 -2.84 -6.05 -7.60
C VAL A 21 -3.72 -5.70 -6.40
N PRO A 22 -3.20 -5.74 -5.15
CA PRO A 22 -3.96 -5.29 -3.99
C PRO A 22 -4.43 -3.84 -4.15
N LEU A 23 -5.71 -3.59 -3.93
CA LEU A 23 -6.33 -2.27 -4.11
C LEU A 23 -5.59 -1.15 -3.37
N LEU A 24 -5.12 -1.41 -2.15
CA LEU A 24 -4.35 -0.44 -1.36
C LEU A 24 -3.02 -0.03 -2.03
N LYS A 25 -2.37 -0.93 -2.78
CA LYS A 25 -1.17 -0.58 -3.55
C LYS A 25 -1.53 0.35 -4.72
N ILE A 26 -2.67 0.12 -5.37
CA ILE A 26 -3.18 0.97 -6.45
C ILE A 26 -3.49 2.36 -5.91
N ILE A 27 -4.20 2.45 -4.78
CA ILE A 27 -4.50 3.74 -4.12
C ILE A 27 -3.22 4.49 -3.78
N ARG A 28 -2.19 3.80 -3.26
CA ARG A 28 -0.88 4.41 -2.97
C ARG A 28 -0.23 4.99 -4.22
N LEU A 29 -0.27 4.28 -5.35
CA LEU A 29 0.23 4.77 -6.64
C LEU A 29 -0.56 6.00 -7.09
N LYS A 30 -1.89 6.01 -6.96
CA LYS A 30 -2.70 7.19 -7.30
C LYS A 30 -2.33 8.40 -6.44
N CYS A 31 -2.05 8.20 -5.15
CA CYS A 31 -1.57 9.28 -4.29
C CYS A 31 -0.17 9.77 -4.70
N LEU A 32 0.72 8.89 -5.17
CA LEU A 32 2.02 9.32 -5.73
C LEU A 32 1.83 10.14 -7.00
N GLU A 33 1.01 9.67 -7.92
CA GLU A 33 0.68 10.37 -9.16
C GLU A 33 0.10 11.77 -8.88
N CYS A 34 -0.82 11.86 -7.92
CA CYS A 34 -1.42 13.13 -7.47
C CYS A 34 -0.39 14.13 -6.92
N THR A 35 0.74 13.66 -6.38
CA THR A 35 1.79 14.51 -5.80
C THR A 35 3.08 14.47 -6.63
N CYS A 36 2.98 14.32 -7.95
CA CYS A 36 4.13 14.31 -8.87
C CYS A 36 5.24 13.33 -8.45
N TRP A 37 4.85 12.14 -8.00
CA TRP A 37 5.72 11.07 -7.50
C TRP A 37 6.55 11.42 -6.26
N GLN A 38 6.21 12.49 -5.52
CA GLN A 38 6.89 12.88 -4.29
C GLN A 38 6.31 12.16 -3.06
N PRO A 39 7.03 11.21 -2.42
CA PRO A 39 6.50 10.49 -1.27
C PRO A 39 6.34 11.36 -0.02
N ALA A 40 7.12 12.44 0.09
CA ALA A 40 7.04 13.41 1.18
C ALA A 40 5.69 14.17 1.14
N GLU A 41 5.27 14.60 -0.04
CA GLU A 41 4.00 15.28 -0.26
C GLU A 41 2.79 14.39 0.08
N VAL A 42 2.86 13.07 -0.18
CA VAL A 42 1.78 12.17 0.28
C VAL A 42 1.68 12.13 1.81
N ARG A 43 2.80 12.23 2.52
CA ARG A 43 2.78 12.34 3.99
C ARG A 43 2.19 13.67 4.44
N GLN A 44 2.55 14.76 3.76
CA GLN A 44 2.19 16.14 4.08
C GLN A 44 0.86 16.61 3.46
N CYS A 45 0.15 15.74 2.73
CA CYS A 45 -1.11 16.06 2.09
C CYS A 45 -2.10 16.73 3.07
N THR A 46 -2.61 17.90 2.68
CA THR A 46 -3.48 18.78 3.48
C THR A 46 -4.95 18.71 3.11
N ILE A 47 -5.36 17.69 2.34
CA ILE A 47 -6.73 17.51 1.84
C ILE A 47 -7.43 16.38 2.61
N PRO A 48 -7.88 16.61 3.86
CA PRO A 48 -8.47 15.55 4.69
C PRO A 48 -9.77 14.97 4.10
N ASP A 49 -10.50 15.76 3.31
CA ASP A 49 -11.77 15.38 2.70
C ASP A 49 -11.60 14.55 1.41
N CYS A 50 -10.36 14.32 0.97
CA CYS A 50 -10.10 13.39 -0.11
C CYS A 50 -10.54 11.98 0.31
N ILE A 51 -11.38 11.33 -0.50
CA ILE A 51 -11.88 9.97 -0.25
C ILE A 51 -10.76 8.93 -0.07
N LEU A 52 -9.56 9.20 -0.60
CA LEU A 52 -8.38 8.34 -0.49
C LEU A 52 -7.48 8.70 0.70
N TYR A 53 -7.74 9.80 1.41
CA TYR A 53 -6.83 10.37 2.42
C TYR A 53 -6.40 9.34 3.48
N ARG A 54 -7.35 8.54 3.98
CA ARG A 54 -7.09 7.50 5.00
C ARG A 54 -6.31 6.30 4.47
N PHE A 55 -6.29 6.11 3.15
CA PHE A 55 -5.65 4.99 2.46
C PHE A 55 -4.34 5.38 1.77
N ARG A 56 -3.95 6.67 1.81
CA ARG A 56 -2.83 7.24 1.06
C ARG A 56 -1.47 6.58 1.28
N PHE A 57 -1.32 5.84 2.38
CA PHE A 57 -0.11 5.08 2.70
C PHE A 57 -0.10 3.64 2.18
N GLY A 58 -1.14 3.22 1.44
CA GLY A 58 -1.28 1.86 0.94
C GLY A 58 -1.46 0.82 2.03
N LYS A 59 -2.04 1.24 3.16
CA LYS A 59 -2.34 0.40 4.33
C LYS A 59 -3.81 0.53 4.69
N ASN A 60 -4.37 -0.52 5.24
CA ASN A 60 -5.74 -0.48 5.74
C ASN A 60 -5.76 0.36 7.02
N PRO A 61 -6.55 1.46 7.08
CA PRO A 61 -6.69 2.25 8.32
C PRO A 61 -7.32 1.44 9.46
N VAL A 62 -8.06 0.37 9.13
CA VAL A 62 -8.62 -0.56 10.12
C VAL A 62 -7.80 -1.85 10.10
N PRO A 63 -7.07 -2.19 11.17
CA PRO A 63 -6.34 -3.44 11.22
C PRO A 63 -7.32 -4.62 11.13
N ARG A 64 -6.98 -5.65 10.36
CA ARG A 64 -7.77 -6.89 10.36
C ARG A 64 -7.64 -7.56 11.73
N LYS A 65 -8.78 -7.93 12.33
CA LYS A 65 -8.78 -8.90 13.43
C LYS A 65 -8.30 -10.24 12.87
N LEU A 66 -7.18 -10.73 13.41
CA LEU A 66 -6.63 -12.03 13.06
C LEU A 66 -7.43 -13.13 13.77
N SER A 67 -7.67 -14.24 13.10
CA SER A 67 -8.22 -15.43 13.76
C SER A 67 -7.18 -16.06 14.69
N GLU A 68 -7.63 -16.78 15.71
CA GLU A 68 -6.75 -17.49 16.66
C GLU A 68 -5.77 -18.43 15.95
N LYS A 69 -6.22 -19.12 14.89
CA LYS A 69 -5.37 -19.97 14.04
C LYS A 69 -4.23 -19.17 13.41
N HIS A 70 -4.51 -17.94 12.94
CA HIS A 70 -3.52 -17.06 12.34
C HIS A 70 -2.56 -16.49 13.38
N LEU A 71 -3.05 -16.15 14.58
CA LEU A 71 -2.23 -15.67 15.70
C LEU A 71 -1.22 -16.75 16.14
N LYS A 72 -1.66 -18.00 16.30
CA LYS A 72 -0.77 -19.13 16.63
C LYS A 72 0.29 -19.37 15.55
N ALA A 73 -0.04 -19.20 14.28
CA ALA A 73 0.92 -19.34 13.18
C ALA A 73 2.02 -18.25 13.19
N LEU A 74 1.69 -17.03 13.64
CA LEU A 74 2.65 -15.93 13.80
C LEU A 74 3.59 -16.15 14.99
N GLN A 75 3.07 -16.63 16.13
CA GLN A 75 3.86 -16.94 17.33
C GLN A 75 4.92 -18.01 17.04
N ASN A 76 4.61 -18.95 16.15
CA ASN A 76 5.52 -20.02 15.73
C ASN A 76 6.55 -19.55 14.68
N GLY A 77 6.65 -18.25 14.39
CA GLY A 77 7.67 -17.68 13.49
C GLY A 77 7.50 -18.01 12.00
N LYS A 78 6.37 -18.61 11.59
CA LYS A 78 6.17 -19.14 10.22
C LYS A 78 5.63 -18.12 9.21
N HIS A 79 5.36 -16.88 9.63
CA HIS A 79 4.82 -15.85 8.73
C HIS A 79 5.63 -14.55 8.82
N LYS A 80 6.31 -14.17 7.72
CA LYS A 80 6.73 -12.78 7.52
C LYS A 80 5.48 -11.94 7.24
N THR A 81 5.27 -10.88 8.02
CA THR A 81 4.28 -9.85 7.72
C THR A 81 4.52 -9.30 6.30
N PRO A 82 3.46 -9.13 5.47
CA PRO A 82 3.60 -8.58 4.12
C PRO A 82 4.20 -7.17 4.09
#